data_AF-A0A6D2D5Q2-F1
#
_entry.id   AF-A0A6D2D5Q2-F1
#
_cell.length_a   1.000
_cell.length_b   1.000
_cell.length_c   1.000
_cell.angle_alpha   90.00
_cell.angle_beta   90.00
_cell.angle_gamma   90.00
#
_symmetry.space_group_name_H-M   'P 1'
#
loop_
_entity.id
_entity.type
_entity.pdbx_description
1 polymer ?
#
loop_
_entity_poly.entity_id
_entity_poly.type
_entity_poly.pdbx_seq_one_letter_code
_entity_poly.pdbx_strand_id
1 'polypeptide(L)'
;AEILYLMGVRPVWESSGLVSGLQIIEPCELGRPRIDVSPRISGLFRDAFPNLVEMIDRAVRMVAALPEPDDDNMLRAHVEADVVEMTARGIDVEQARRKATLRVFGCPPGGYGAGVEELIETKAWQGKADLGRA
;
A
#
# COMPACT_ATOMS: atom_id res chain seq x y z
N ALA A 1 12.35 0.75 -4.33
CA ALA A 1 12.93 0.95 -2.99
C ALA A 1 12.26 2.10 -2.23
N GLU A 2 11.91 3.21 -2.88
CA GLU A 2 11.30 4.39 -2.25
C GLU A 2 10.09 4.09 -1.35
N ILE A 3 9.10 3.31 -1.83
CA ILE A 3 7.93 2.90 -1.05
C ILE A 3 8.33 2.24 0.28
N LEU A 4 9.25 1.26 0.24
CA LEU A 4 9.72 0.57 1.44
C LEU A 4 10.40 1.55 2.40
N TYR A 5 11.26 2.44 1.88
CA TYR A 5 11.98 3.40 2.71
C TYR A 5 11.05 4.43 3.36
N LEU A 6 10.01 4.91 2.66
CA LEU A 6 8.98 5.79 3.24
C LEU A 6 8.31 5.15 4.46
N MET A 7 7.99 3.85 4.36
CA MET A 7 7.47 3.04 5.48
C MET A 7 8.53 2.67 6.53
N GLY A 8 9.80 3.01 6.30
CA GLY A 8 10.91 2.68 7.20
C GLY A 8 11.31 1.20 7.15
N VAL A 9 11.29 0.60 5.97
CA VAL A 9 11.65 -0.78 5.70
C VAL A 9 12.76 -0.83 4.65
N ARG A 10 13.71 -1.76 4.80
CA ARG A 10 14.74 -2.05 3.80
C ARG A 10 14.70 -3.50 3.35
N PRO A 11 14.99 -3.80 2.06
CA PRO A 11 15.18 -5.16 1.59
C PRO A 11 16.48 -5.75 2.16
N VAL A 12 16.46 -7.04 2.49
CA VAL A 12 17.63 -7.83 2.82
C VAL A 12 18.10 -8.55 1.56
N TRP A 13 19.36 -8.33 1.19
CA TRP A 13 19.96 -8.88 -0.03
C TRP A 13 20.84 -10.08 0.28
N GLU A 14 20.80 -11.07 -0.59
CA GLU A 14 21.75 -12.17 -0.62
C GLU A 14 22.97 -11.82 -1.49
N SER A 15 24.04 -12.61 -1.35
CA SER A 15 25.22 -12.53 -2.22
C SER A 15 24.90 -12.79 -3.69
N SER A 16 23.79 -13.48 -3.97
CA SER A 16 23.26 -13.71 -5.33
C SER A 16 22.70 -12.45 -5.98
N GLY A 17 22.48 -11.38 -5.22
CA GLY A 17 21.77 -10.18 -5.67
C GLY A 17 20.25 -10.32 -5.66
N LEU A 18 19.70 -11.39 -5.07
CA LEU A 18 18.27 -11.53 -4.83
C LEU A 18 17.88 -10.96 -3.47
N VAL A 19 16.63 -10.49 -3.37
CA VAL A 19 16.05 -10.05 -2.10
C VAL A 19 15.44 -11.26 -1.38
N SER A 20 15.96 -11.57 -0.20
CA SER A 20 15.50 -12.70 0.62
C SER A 20 14.47 -12.32 1.67
N GLY A 21 14.40 -11.03 2.04
CA GLY A 21 13.50 -10.59 3.08
C GLY A 21 13.40 -9.08 3.23
N LEU A 22 12.74 -8.68 4.31
CA LEU A 22 12.54 -7.29 4.70
C LEU A 22 13.00 -7.11 6.13
N GLN A 23 13.57 -5.95 6.42
CA GLN A 23 14.00 -5.55 7.75
C GLN A 23 13.44 -4.16 8.07
N ILE A 24 12.92 -4.01 9.28
CA ILE A 24 12.50 -2.71 9.83
C ILE A 24 13.75 -1.85 10.08
N ILE A 25 13.69 -0.59 9.66
CA ILE A 25 14.66 0.44 10.04
C ILE A 25 14.21 0.97 11.40
N GLU A 26 15.11 0.95 12.38
CA GLU A 26 14.81 1.44 13.74
C GLU A 26 14.50 2.93 13.74
N PRO A 27 13.62 3.44 14.61
CA PRO A 27 13.23 4.86 14.62
C PRO A 27 14.42 5.83 14.71
N CYS A 28 15.44 5.48 15.49
CA CYS A 28 16.66 6.28 15.63
C CYS A 28 17.48 6.35 14.34
N GLU A 29 17.51 5.27 13.54
CA GLU A 29 18.15 5.22 12.23
C GLU A 29 17.29 5.92 11.17
N LEU A 30 15.96 5.79 11.26
CA LEU A 30 15.02 6.38 10.32
C LEU A 30 14.96 7.92 10.43
N GLY A 31 15.08 8.45 11.65
CA GLY A 31 15.19 9.89 11.91
C GLY A 31 13.94 10.72 11.60
N ARG A 32 12.81 10.06 11.33
CA ARG A 32 11.49 10.66 11.03
C ARG A 32 10.38 9.63 11.27
N PRO A 33 9.11 10.06 11.33
CA PRO A 33 7.98 9.14 11.33
C PRO A 33 7.92 8.25 10.08
N ARG A 34 7.30 7.08 10.24
CA ARG A 34 6.93 6.18 9.14
C ARG A 34 5.73 6.75 8.40
N ILE A 35 5.87 6.86 7.09
CA ILE A 35 4.86 7.46 6.22
C ILE A 35 3.98 6.34 5.66
N ASP A 36 2.66 6.53 5.72
CA ASP A 36 1.70 5.63 5.08
C ASP A 36 1.68 5.87 3.57
N VAL A 37 1.71 4.80 2.78
CA VAL A 37 1.84 4.87 1.32
C VAL A 37 0.82 3.95 0.67
N SER A 38 0.05 4.48 -0.28
CA SER A 38 -0.93 3.73 -1.06
C SER A 38 -0.54 3.71 -2.55
N PRO A 39 0.36 2.80 -2.99
CA PRO A 39 0.79 2.75 -4.38
C PRO A 39 -0.32 2.25 -5.31
N ARG A 40 -0.47 2.94 -6.45
CA ARG A 40 -1.25 2.46 -7.59
C ARG A 40 -0.33 1.77 -8.61
N ILE A 41 -0.44 0.45 -8.73
CA ILE A 41 0.33 -0.34 -9.70
C ILE A 41 -0.39 -0.42 -11.06
N SER A 42 0.38 -0.49 -12.14
CA SER A 42 -0.15 -0.81 -13.47
C SER A 42 -0.44 -2.31 -13.60
N GLY A 43 -1.25 -2.69 -14.60
CA GLY A 43 -1.48 -4.10 -14.94
C GLY A 43 -0.18 -4.82 -15.31
N LEU A 44 0.70 -4.15 -16.09
CA LEU A 44 2.02 -4.69 -16.42
C LEU A 44 2.88 -4.93 -15.18
N PHE A 45 2.86 -4.02 -14.19
CA PHE A 45 3.61 -4.21 -12.95
C PHE A 45 3.09 -5.41 -12.15
N ARG A 46 1.75 -5.55 -12.03
CA ARG A 46 1.11 -6.69 -11.39
C ARG A 46 1.55 -8.01 -12.03
N ASP A 47 1.59 -8.05 -13.37
CA ASP A 47 1.84 -9.28 -14.12
C ASP A 47 3.33 -9.63 -14.18
N ALA A 48 4.21 -8.63 -14.31
CA ALA A 48 5.66 -8.82 -14.41
C ALA A 48 6.35 -8.98 -13.05
N PHE A 49 5.80 -8.40 -11.97
CA PHE A 49 6.43 -8.33 -10.66
C PHE A 49 5.48 -8.70 -9.49
N PRO A 50 4.78 -9.85 -9.55
CA PRO A 50 3.85 -10.25 -8.48
C PRO A 50 4.56 -10.39 -7.12
N ASN A 51 5.81 -10.84 -7.13
CA ASN A 51 6.65 -10.93 -5.94
C ASN A 51 6.92 -9.57 -5.27
N LEU A 52 7.01 -8.48 -6.05
CA LEU A 52 7.19 -7.14 -5.48
C LEU A 52 5.88 -6.61 -4.89
N VAL A 53 4.73 -6.95 -5.46
CA VAL A 53 3.42 -6.64 -4.89
C VAL A 53 3.25 -7.30 -3.51
N GLU A 54 3.57 -8.60 -3.43
CA GLU A 54 3.56 -9.34 -2.15
C GLU A 54 4.55 -8.77 -1.14
N MET A 55 5.73 -8.34 -1.60
CA MET A 55 6.74 -7.72 -0.75
C MET A 55 6.24 -6.41 -0.14
N ILE A 56 5.56 -5.56 -0.91
CA ILE A 56 4.98 -4.31 -0.40
C ILE A 56 3.85 -4.61 0.60
N ASP A 57 2.93 -5.54 0.31
CA ASP A 57 1.88 -5.94 1.25
C ASP A 57 2.46 -6.50 2.57
N ARG A 58 3.54 -7.28 2.48
CA ARG A 58 4.25 -7.77 3.67
C ARG A 58 4.84 -6.61 4.48
N ALA A 59 5.47 -5.64 3.83
CA ALA A 59 6.04 -4.47 4.50
C ALA A 59 4.96 -3.67 5.26
N VAL A 60 3.80 -3.45 4.62
CA VAL A 60 2.66 -2.76 5.24
C VAL A 60 2.21 -3.49 6.52
N ARG A 61 2.03 -4.81 6.44
CA ARG A 61 1.63 -5.61 7.61
C ARG A 61 2.67 -5.62 8.72
N MET A 62 3.96 -5.67 8.37
CA MET A 62 5.05 -5.60 9.36
C MET A 62 5.04 -4.26 10.09
N VAL A 63 4.90 -3.15 9.36
CA VAL A 63 4.91 -1.79 9.94
C VAL A 63 3.66 -1.49 10.74
N ALA A 64 2.49 -1.96 10.28
CA ALA A 64 1.22 -1.80 11.01
C ALA A 64 1.23 -2.51 12.38
N ALA A 65 2.03 -3.57 12.53
CA ALA A 65 2.11 -4.37 13.75
C ALA A 65 3.12 -3.84 14.78
N LEU A 66 3.90 -2.80 14.45
CA LEU A 66 4.90 -2.25 15.37
C LEU A 66 4.22 -1.52 16.54
N PRO A 67 4.67 -1.71 17.79
CA PRO A 67 4.12 -1.01 18.95
C PRO A 67 4.72 0.41 19.09
N GLU A 68 4.57 1.23 18.05
CA GLU A 68 5.09 2.60 17.98
C GLU A 68 3.95 3.63 18.15
N PRO A 69 4.18 4.81 18.77
CA PRO A 69 3.17 5.87 18.87
C PRO A 69 2.63 6.31 17.50
N ASP A 70 1.39 6.82 17.49
CA ASP A 70 0.70 7.21 16.24
C ASP A 70 1.42 8.34 15.49
N ASP A 71 2.05 9.28 16.21
CA ASP A 71 2.85 10.38 15.62
C ASP A 71 4.15 9.89 14.96
N ASP A 72 4.67 8.74 15.38
CA ASP A 72 5.88 8.12 14.83
C ASP A 72 5.57 7.11 13.72
N ASN A 73 4.34 6.61 13.65
CA ASN A 73 3.90 5.60 12.67
C ASN A 73 2.49 5.88 12.16
N MET A 74 2.41 6.71 11.12
CA MET A 74 1.14 7.12 10.51
C MET A 74 0.38 5.93 9.91
N LEU A 75 1.10 4.94 9.39
CA LEU A 75 0.49 3.74 8.81
C LEU A 75 -0.28 2.95 9.87
N ARG A 76 0.33 2.72 11.04
CA ARG A 76 -0.35 2.10 12.18
C ARG A 76 -1.56 2.92 12.62
N ALA A 77 -1.39 4.24 12.79
CA ALA A 77 -2.46 5.13 13.21
C ALA A 77 -3.71 5.02 12.31
N HIS A 78 -3.51 5.05 10.99
CA HIS A 78 -4.60 4.88 10.03
C HIS A 78 -5.21 3.48 10.08
N VAL A 79 -4.39 2.42 10.18
CA VAL A 79 -4.88 1.04 10.29
C VAL A 79 -5.76 0.85 11.52
N GLU A 80 -5.34 1.34 12.68
CA GLU A 80 -6.13 1.20 13.92
C GLU A 80 -7.43 2.02 13.85
N ALA A 81 -7.40 3.23 13.25
CA ALA A 81 -8.62 4.02 13.01
C ALA A 81 -9.62 3.28 12.10
N ASP A 82 -9.14 2.70 10.99
CA ASP A 82 -9.97 1.91 10.06
C ASP A 82 -10.56 0.68 10.75
N VAL A 83 -9.77 -0.01 11.60
CA VAL A 83 -10.25 -1.16 12.37
C VAL A 83 -11.37 -0.76 13.33
N VAL A 84 -11.22 0.35 14.06
CA VAL A 84 -12.26 0.87 14.95
C VAL A 84 -13.54 1.21 14.18
N GLU A 85 -13.44 1.88 13.03
CA GLU A 85 -14.61 2.21 12.21
C GLU A 85 -15.32 0.95 11.70
N MET A 86 -14.57 0.00 11.14
CA MET A 86 -15.12 -1.22 10.55
C MET A 86 -15.78 -2.12 11.60
N THR A 87 -15.17 -2.24 12.79
CA THR A 87 -15.71 -3.04 13.89
C THR A 87 -16.98 -2.41 14.47
N ALA A 88 -17.04 -1.08 14.58
CA ALA A 88 -18.27 -0.36 14.93
C ALA A 88 -19.42 -0.61 13.93
N ARG A 89 -19.08 -0.93 12.67
CA ARG A 89 -20.03 -1.31 11.61
C ARG A 89 -20.35 -2.82 11.59
N GLY A 90 -19.88 -3.58 12.57
CA GLY A 90 -20.17 -5.00 12.74
C GLY A 90 -19.26 -5.94 11.92
N ILE A 91 -18.15 -5.45 11.38
CA ILE A 91 -17.15 -6.29 10.73
C ILE A 91 -16.29 -6.94 11.81
N ASP A 92 -16.04 -8.25 11.67
CA ASP A 92 -15.13 -8.99 12.54
C ASP A 92 -13.73 -8.34 12.60
N VAL A 93 -13.09 -8.35 13.78
CA VAL A 93 -11.83 -7.64 14.03
C VAL A 93 -10.70 -8.13 13.13
N GLU A 94 -10.62 -9.44 12.87
CA GLU A 94 -9.58 -10.01 12.00
C GLU A 94 -9.79 -9.57 10.55
N GLN A 95 -11.03 -9.58 10.09
CA GLN A 95 -11.41 -9.10 8.76
C GLN A 95 -11.20 -7.59 8.62
N ALA A 96 -11.54 -6.82 9.65
CA ALA A 96 -11.31 -5.38 9.69
C ALA A 96 -9.80 -5.08 9.58
N ARG A 97 -8.95 -5.79 10.35
CA ARG A 97 -7.49 -5.61 10.30
C ARG A 97 -6.90 -6.03 8.95
N ARG A 98 -7.40 -7.11 8.33
CA ARG A 98 -6.94 -7.48 6.98
C ARG A 98 -7.32 -6.42 5.94
N LYS A 99 -8.52 -5.85 6.01
CA LYS A 99 -8.98 -4.80 5.08
C LYS A 99 -8.26 -3.48 5.30
N ALA A 100 -8.08 -3.07 6.57
CA ALA A 100 -7.39 -1.85 6.95
C ALA A 100 -5.91 -1.82 6.49
N THR A 101 -5.28 -2.98 6.28
CA THR A 101 -3.90 -3.10 5.80
C THR A 101 -3.76 -3.15 4.28
N LEU A 102 -4.85 -2.99 3.52
CA LEU A 102 -4.76 -2.93 2.05
C LEU A 102 -4.20 -1.56 1.61
N ARG A 103 -3.10 -1.57 0.87
CA ARG A 103 -2.43 -0.37 0.34
C ARG A 103 -2.04 -0.44 -1.13
N VAL A 104 -1.86 -1.64 -1.68
CA VAL A 104 -1.47 -1.82 -3.08
C VAL A 104 -2.72 -2.02 -3.92
N PHE A 105 -3.01 -1.04 -4.78
CA PHE A 105 -4.18 -1.05 -5.65
C PHE A 105 -3.76 -1.01 -7.12
N GLY A 106 -4.58 -1.57 -8.01
CA GLY A 106 -4.31 -1.57 -9.44
C GLY A 106 -5.59 -1.79 -10.25
N CYS A 107 -5.43 -1.89 -11.56
CA CYS A 107 -6.53 -2.26 -12.45
C CYS A 107 -6.99 -3.72 -12.20
N PRO A 108 -8.26 -4.05 -12.53
CA PRO A 108 -8.78 -5.40 -12.38
C PRO A 108 -7.97 -6.43 -13.18
N PRO A 109 -8.01 -7.73 -12.82
CA PRO A 109 -7.36 -8.79 -13.57
C PRO A 109 -7.68 -8.73 -15.07
N GLY A 110 -6.66 -8.80 -15.92
CA GLY A 110 -6.78 -8.66 -17.39
C GLY A 110 -6.95 -7.22 -17.89
N GLY A 111 -7.23 -6.25 -17.01
CA GLY A 111 -7.27 -4.83 -17.35
C GLY A 111 -5.88 -4.19 -17.36
N TYR A 112 -5.75 -3.12 -18.14
CA TYR A 112 -4.58 -2.25 -18.24
C TYR A 112 -5.03 -0.78 -18.30
N GLY A 113 -4.22 0.13 -17.77
CA GLY A 113 -4.59 1.55 -17.71
C GLY A 113 -5.50 1.90 -16.53
N ALA A 114 -6.07 3.09 -16.56
CA ALA A 114 -6.93 3.65 -15.50
C ALA A 114 -8.35 3.98 -15.97
N GLY A 115 -8.73 3.61 -17.21
CA GLY A 115 -10.00 3.99 -17.84
C GLY A 115 -10.09 5.47 -18.28
N VAL A 116 -9.29 6.36 -17.66
CA VAL A 116 -9.29 7.81 -17.93
C VAL A 116 -8.91 8.16 -19.38
N GLU A 117 -7.96 7.42 -19.99
CA GLU A 117 -7.50 7.67 -21.36
C GLU A 117 -8.64 7.51 -22.38
N GLU A 118 -9.41 6.43 -22.29
CA GLU A 118 -10.56 6.17 -23.16
C GLU A 118 -11.63 7.26 -23.04
N LEU A 119 -11.93 7.72 -21.82
CA LEU A 119 -12.86 8.83 -21.61
C LEU A 119 -12.37 10.13 -22.26
N ILE A 120 -11.06 10.41 -22.18
CA ILE A 120 -10.47 11.60 -22.81
C ILE A 120 -10.57 11.50 -24.33
N GLU A 121 -10.20 10.36 -24.92
CA GLU A 121 -10.21 10.15 -26.37
C GLU A 121 -11.63 10.23 -26.96
N THR A 122 -12.59 9.60 -26.29
CA THR A 122 -14.00 9.59 -26.71
C THR A 122 -14.73 10.91 -26.38
N LYS A 123 -14.09 11.80 -25.60
CA LYS A 123 -14.70 13.03 -25.04
C LYS A 123 -15.98 12.74 -24.25
N ALA A 124 -16.13 11.53 -23.72
CA ALA A 124 -17.30 11.09 -22.96
C ALA A 124 -17.23 11.52 -21.49
N TRP A 125 -16.82 12.75 -21.22
CA TRP A 125 -16.73 13.34 -19.89
C TRP A 125 -17.20 14.80 -19.90
N GLN A 126 -17.85 15.23 -18.82
CA GLN A 126 -18.32 16.61 -18.66
C GLN A 126 -17.57 17.34 -17.55
N GLY A 127 -17.04 16.60 -16.57
CA GLY A 127 -16.24 17.19 -15.50
C GLY A 127 -15.34 16.20 -14.77
N LYS A 128 -14.62 16.71 -13.78
CA LYS A 128 -13.66 15.95 -12.98
C LYS A 128 -14.26 14.72 -12.30
N ALA A 129 -15.55 14.79 -11.92
CA ALA A 129 -16.25 13.68 -11.30
C ALA A 129 -16.43 12.47 -12.24
N ASP A 130 -16.53 12.69 -13.56
CA ASP A 130 -16.61 11.60 -14.53
C ASP A 130 -15.27 10.89 -14.66
N LEU A 131 -14.18 11.67 -14.73
CA LEU A 131 -12.81 11.13 -14.77
C LEU A 131 -12.45 10.38 -13.47
N GLY A 132 -13.00 10.77 -12.33
CA GLY A 132 -12.80 10.07 -11.06
C GLY A 132 -13.60 8.78 -10.89
N ARG A 133 -14.61 8.55 -11.75
CA ARG A 133 -15.43 7.31 -11.79
C ARG A 133 -14.98 6.31 -12.85
N ALA A 134 -14.05 6.71 -13.70
CA ALA A 134 -13.39 5.86 -14.70
C ALA A 134 -12.77 4.61 -14.06
#